data_AF-A0A928ZH20-F1
#
_entry.id   AF-A0A928ZH20-F1
#
_cell.length_a   1.000
_cell.length_b   1.000
_cell.length_c   1.000
_cell.angle_alpha   90.00
_cell.angle_beta   90.00
_cell.angle_gamma   90.00
#
_symmetry.space_group_name_H-M   'P 1'
#
loop_
_entity.id
_entity.type
_entity.pdbx_description
1 polymer ?
#
loop_
_entity_poly.entity_id
_entity_poly.type
_entity_poly.pdbx_seq_one_letter_code
_entity_poly.pdbx_strand_id
1 'polypeptide(L)'
;MNQIQDLHKQAMDFAEMAQVAKLKGDSVLALQLSRQAFEKERLAAELIINNLEAEPTRSVLHRSAATLAIDCGEIAAAERLIAVALSGNPPQEIAEELKDLFVQINIDKYFARRGIEFDSAKLY
;
A
#
# COMPACT_ATOMS: atom_id res chain seq x y z
N MET A 1 -7.22 -10.08 -17.70
CA MET A 1 -6.03 -10.55 -16.95
C MET A 1 -4.75 -9.88 -17.42
N ASN A 2 -4.45 -9.82 -18.73
CA ASN A 2 -3.19 -9.25 -19.23
C ASN A 2 -2.89 -7.83 -18.72
N GLN A 3 -3.87 -6.91 -18.82
CA GLN A 3 -3.69 -5.52 -18.38
C GLN A 3 -3.41 -5.36 -16.87
N ILE A 4 -4.03 -6.17 -16.00
CA ILE A 4 -3.80 -6.11 -14.54
C ILE A 4 -2.36 -6.55 -14.23
N GLN A 5 -1.93 -7.64 -14.86
CA GLN A 5 -0.57 -8.16 -14.71
C GLN A 5 0.48 -7.18 -15.25
N ASP A 6 0.20 -6.55 -16.39
CA ASP A 6 1.08 -5.54 -16.99
C ASP A 6 1.23 -4.30 -16.09
N LEU A 7 0.13 -3.85 -15.48
CA LEU A 7 0.13 -2.73 -14.53
C LEU A 7 0.89 -3.09 -13.25
N HIS A 8 0.60 -4.24 -12.67
CA HIS A 8 1.31 -4.73 -11.47
C HIS A 8 2.81 -4.89 -11.73
N LYS A 9 3.20 -5.45 -12.88
CA LYS A 9 4.62 -5.59 -13.23
C LYS A 9 5.31 -4.23 -13.36
N GLN A 10 4.69 -3.27 -14.06
CA GLN A 10 5.23 -1.91 -14.15
C GLN A 10 5.36 -1.26 -12.77
N ALA A 11 4.40 -1.51 -11.87
CA ALA A 11 4.47 -1.01 -10.51
C ALA A 11 5.67 -1.58 -9.75
N MET A 12 5.90 -2.89 -9.85
CA MET A 12 7.05 -3.56 -9.22
C MET A 12 8.38 -3.06 -9.79
N ASP A 13 8.48 -2.89 -11.11
CA ASP A 13 9.68 -2.34 -11.76
C ASP A 13 10.01 -0.93 -11.24
N PHE A 14 9.00 -0.05 -11.12
CA PHE A 14 9.18 1.29 -10.55
C PHE A 14 9.52 1.26 -9.06
N ALA A 15 8.90 0.37 -8.28
CA ALA A 15 9.17 0.22 -6.85
C ALA A 15 10.62 -0.26 -6.60
N GLU A 16 11.12 -1.20 -7.39
CA GLU A 16 12.51 -1.65 -7.34
C GLU A 16 13.46 -0.50 -7.67
N MET A 17 13.19 0.25 -8.74
CA MET A 17 13.99 1.42 -9.09
C MET A 17 13.97 2.50 -7.99
N ALA A 18 12.81 2.73 -7.36
CA ALA A 18 12.66 3.68 -6.26
C ALA A 18 13.54 3.28 -5.06
N GLN A 19 13.57 1.98 -4.72
CA GLN A 19 14.41 1.45 -3.67
C GLN A 19 15.90 1.62 -3.99
N VAL A 20 16.31 1.37 -5.24
CA VAL A 20 17.69 1.62 -5.69
C VAL A 20 18.06 3.10 -5.57
N ALA A 21 17.16 4.03 -5.95
CA ALA A 21 17.39 5.46 -5.81
C ALA A 21 17.54 5.88 -4.35
N LYS A 22 16.71 5.33 -3.45
CA LYS A 22 16.79 5.55 -1.99
C LYS A 22 18.13 5.09 -1.42
N LEU A 23 18.62 3.91 -1.83
CA LEU A 23 19.93 3.39 -1.42
C LEU A 23 21.09 4.25 -1.91
N LYS A 24 20.92 4.97 -3.03
CA LYS A 24 21.90 5.95 -3.55
C LYS A 24 21.78 7.34 -2.92
N GLY A 25 20.82 7.55 -2.01
CA GLY A 25 20.54 8.83 -1.37
C GLY A 25 19.75 9.82 -2.25
N ASP A 26 19.31 9.42 -3.44
CA ASP A 26 18.51 10.28 -4.33
C ASP A 26 17.02 10.23 -3.93
N SER A 27 16.70 10.99 -2.89
CA SER A 27 15.35 11.02 -2.32
C SER A 27 14.31 11.60 -3.27
N VAL A 28 14.70 12.49 -4.18
CA VAL A 28 13.77 13.11 -5.15
C VAL A 28 13.38 12.08 -6.20
N LEU A 29 14.35 11.39 -6.79
CA LEU A 29 14.08 10.34 -7.76
C LEU A 29 13.33 9.17 -7.12
N ALA A 30 13.70 8.77 -5.90
CA ALA A 30 12.99 7.72 -5.17
C ALA A 30 11.50 8.06 -5.02
N LEU A 31 11.17 9.27 -4.57
CA LEU A 31 9.78 9.70 -4.43
C LEU A 31 9.02 9.73 -5.77
N GLN A 32 9.66 10.21 -6.84
CA GLN A 32 9.06 10.22 -8.17
C GLN A 32 8.73 8.81 -8.67
N LEU A 33 9.65 7.87 -8.48
CA LEU A 33 9.46 6.47 -8.87
C LEU A 33 8.43 5.75 -8.00
N SER A 34 8.44 5.97 -6.67
CA SER A 34 7.42 5.45 -5.77
C SER A 34 6.01 5.90 -6.18
N ARG A 35 5.85 7.18 -6.59
CA ARG A 35 4.56 7.68 -7.08
C ARG A 35 4.13 6.98 -8.37
N GLN A 36 5.06 6.73 -9.29
CA GLN A 36 4.76 5.97 -10.51
C GLN A 36 4.35 4.54 -10.19
N ALA A 37 5.05 3.88 -9.26
CA ALA A 37 4.69 2.55 -8.79
C ALA A 37 3.27 2.54 -8.21
N PHE A 38 2.99 3.47 -7.28
CA PHE A 38 1.69 3.60 -6.65
C PHE A 38 0.56 3.76 -7.67
N GLU A 39 0.70 4.66 -8.65
CA GLU A 39 -0.35 4.89 -9.65
C GLU A 39 -0.64 3.63 -10.47
N LYS A 40 0.39 2.87 -10.85
CA LYS A 40 0.20 1.62 -11.60
C LYS A 40 -0.50 0.55 -10.77
N GLU A 41 -0.10 0.39 -9.52
CA GLU A 41 -0.68 -0.61 -8.62
C GLU A 41 -2.13 -0.25 -8.24
N ARG A 42 -2.42 1.04 -7.98
CA ARG A 42 -3.77 1.55 -7.75
C ARG A 42 -4.69 1.23 -8.92
N LEU A 43 -4.24 1.50 -10.15
CA LEU A 43 -5.02 1.17 -11.35
C LEU A 43 -5.25 -0.34 -11.49
N ALA A 44 -4.26 -1.18 -11.19
CA ALA A 44 -4.42 -2.63 -11.19
C ALA A 44 -5.49 -3.09 -10.17
N ALA A 45 -5.44 -2.55 -8.95
CA ALA A 45 -6.42 -2.81 -7.90
C ALA A 45 -7.84 -2.35 -8.28
N GLU A 46 -7.98 -1.16 -8.89
CA GLU A 46 -9.26 -0.62 -9.35
C GLU A 46 -9.93 -1.50 -10.41
N LEU A 47 -9.16 -2.08 -11.33
CA LEU A 47 -9.69 -2.96 -12.36
C LEU A 47 -10.30 -4.27 -11.82
N ILE A 48 -9.94 -4.67 -10.59
CA ILE A 48 -10.40 -5.92 -9.97
C ILE A 48 -11.28 -5.69 -8.73
N ILE A 49 -11.59 -4.43 -8.40
CA ILE A 49 -12.25 -4.04 -7.14
C ILE A 49 -13.54 -4.81 -6.83
N ASN A 50 -14.38 -5.04 -7.85
CA ASN A 50 -15.68 -5.70 -7.73
C ASN A 50 -15.61 -7.23 -7.88
N ASN A 51 -14.44 -7.80 -8.14
CA ASN A 51 -14.29 -9.24 -8.40
C ASN A 51 -13.79 -9.97 -7.15
N LEU A 52 -14.71 -10.29 -6.23
CA LEU A 52 -14.41 -11.01 -5.00
C LEU A 52 -13.93 -12.46 -5.24
N GLU A 53 -14.35 -13.08 -6.34
CA GLU A 53 -13.92 -14.43 -6.72
C GLU A 53 -12.46 -14.47 -7.19
N ALA A 54 -11.84 -13.31 -7.43
CA ALA A 54 -10.43 -13.21 -7.81
C ALA A 54 -9.48 -13.14 -6.61
N GLU A 55 -9.98 -13.32 -5.39
CA GLU A 55 -9.09 -13.51 -4.24
C GLU A 55 -8.21 -14.75 -4.45
N PRO A 56 -6.91 -14.70 -4.10
CA PRO A 56 -6.24 -13.66 -3.30
C PRO A 56 -5.74 -12.45 -4.10
N THR A 57 -5.80 -12.50 -5.44
CA THR A 57 -5.20 -11.50 -6.32
C THR A 57 -5.72 -10.09 -6.02
N ARG A 58 -7.02 -9.96 -5.78
CA ARG A 58 -7.65 -8.67 -5.44
C ARG A 58 -7.04 -8.08 -4.16
N SER A 59 -6.98 -8.84 -3.06
CA SER A 59 -6.42 -8.35 -1.80
C SER A 59 -4.90 -8.12 -1.86
N VAL A 60 -4.15 -8.94 -2.60
CA VAL A 60 -2.71 -8.72 -2.86
C VAL A 60 -2.47 -7.37 -3.54
N LEU A 61 -3.21 -7.06 -4.62
CA LEU A 61 -3.04 -5.80 -5.35
C LEU A 61 -3.41 -4.59 -4.50
N HIS A 62 -4.51 -4.67 -3.73
CA HIS A 62 -4.90 -3.57 -2.84
C HIS A 62 -3.89 -3.36 -1.71
N ARG A 63 -3.38 -4.44 -1.10
CA ARG A 63 -2.33 -4.35 -0.09
C ARG A 63 -1.05 -3.74 -0.66
N SER A 64 -0.61 -4.20 -1.83
CA SER A 64 0.54 -3.63 -2.56
C SER A 64 0.36 -2.13 -2.81
N ALA A 65 -0.80 -1.72 -3.33
CA ALA A 65 -1.12 -0.33 -3.59
C ALA A 65 -1.13 0.51 -2.30
N ALA A 66 -1.64 -0.03 -1.20
CA ALA A 66 -1.65 0.63 0.09
C ALA A 66 -0.23 0.85 0.65
N THR A 67 0.66 -0.15 0.54
CA THR A 67 2.07 -0.01 0.94
C THR A 67 2.76 1.09 0.14
N LEU A 68 2.59 1.08 -1.19
CA LEU A 68 3.18 2.11 -2.06
C LEU A 68 2.60 3.51 -1.78
N ALA A 69 1.32 3.61 -1.42
CA ALA A 69 0.71 4.87 -0.99
C ALA A 69 1.36 5.39 0.30
N ILE A 70 1.63 4.52 1.27
CA ILE A 70 2.32 4.88 2.53
C ILE A 70 3.73 5.41 2.22
N ASP A 71 4.48 4.72 1.36
CA ASP A 71 5.82 5.16 0.94
C ASP A 71 5.81 6.53 0.26
N CYS A 72 4.72 6.89 -0.42
CA CYS A 72 4.53 8.19 -1.04
C CYS A 72 4.02 9.28 -0.07
N GLY A 73 3.64 8.92 1.16
CA GLY A 73 2.97 9.82 2.11
C GLY A 73 1.47 10.03 1.84
N GLU A 74 0.87 9.25 0.93
CA GLU A 74 -0.54 9.33 0.53
C GLU A 74 -1.44 8.55 1.50
N ILE A 75 -1.38 8.91 2.79
CA ILE A 75 -2.01 8.15 3.89
C ILE A 75 -3.52 7.97 3.71
N ALA A 76 -4.22 8.98 3.20
CA ALA A 76 -5.66 8.88 2.95
C ALA A 76 -6.01 7.89 1.83
N ALA A 77 -5.14 7.73 0.82
CA ALA A 77 -5.32 6.74 -0.23
C ALA A 77 -5.04 5.33 0.32
N ALA A 78 -3.96 5.17 1.10
CA ALA A 78 -3.64 3.91 1.78
C ALA A 78 -4.82 3.41 2.63
N GLU A 79 -5.40 4.28 3.46
CA GLU A 79 -6.53 3.93 4.33
C GLU A 79 -7.74 3.40 3.52
N ARG A 80 -8.07 4.05 2.41
CA ARG A 80 -9.17 3.62 1.53
C ARG A 80 -8.88 2.26 0.88
N LEU A 81 -7.66 2.07 0.36
CA LEU A 81 -7.25 0.83 -0.28
C LEU A 81 -7.31 -0.35 0.69
N ILE A 82 -6.86 -0.14 1.93
CA ILE A 82 -6.92 -1.13 3.01
C ILE A 82 -8.37 -1.48 3.34
N ALA A 83 -9.23 -0.47 3.52
CA ALA A 83 -10.65 -0.69 3.83
C ALA A 83 -11.36 -1.47 2.72
N VAL A 84 -11.09 -1.15 1.44
CA VAL A 84 -11.64 -1.87 0.29
C VAL A 84 -11.15 -3.32 0.24
N ALA A 85 -9.87 -3.58 0.51
CA ALA A 85 -9.35 -4.94 0.56
C ALA A 85 -10.06 -5.78 1.62
N LEU A 86 -10.15 -5.24 2.85
CA LEU A 86 -10.78 -5.87 4.01
C LEU A 86 -12.30 -6.05 3.88
N SER A 87 -12.97 -5.27 3.02
CA SER A 87 -14.41 -5.43 2.78
C SER A 87 -14.75 -6.60 1.86
N GLY A 88 -13.75 -7.30 1.30
CA GLY A 88 -13.95 -8.53 0.53
C GLY A 88 -13.70 -9.79 1.37
N ASN A 89 -13.10 -10.80 0.74
CA ASN A 89 -12.76 -12.07 1.40
C ASN A 89 -11.24 -12.35 1.33
N PRO A 90 -10.38 -11.44 1.83
CA PRO A 90 -8.94 -11.68 1.82
C PRO A 90 -8.61 -12.95 2.62
N PRO A 91 -7.64 -13.77 2.15
CA PRO A 91 -7.07 -14.83 2.98
C PRO A 91 -6.55 -14.28 4.32
N GLN A 92 -6.53 -15.12 5.35
CA GLN A 92 -6.21 -14.71 6.72
C GLN A 92 -4.87 -13.96 6.80
N GLU A 93 -3.81 -14.49 6.20
CA GLU A 93 -2.47 -13.88 6.22
C GLU A 93 -2.49 -12.46 5.63
N ILE A 94 -3.18 -12.26 4.50
CA ILE A 94 -3.30 -10.94 3.85
C ILE A 94 -4.17 -10.00 4.70
N ALA A 95 -5.23 -10.52 5.32
CA ALA A 95 -6.09 -9.75 6.21
C ALA A 95 -5.34 -9.25 7.45
N GLU A 96 -4.41 -10.04 7.98
CA GLU A 96 -3.53 -9.65 9.08
C GLU A 96 -2.56 -8.54 8.65
N GLU A 97 -1.86 -8.72 7.53
CA GLU A 97 -0.98 -7.67 6.98
C GLU A 97 -1.72 -6.34 6.73
N LEU A 98 -2.95 -6.41 6.20
CA LEU A 98 -3.79 -5.22 5.97
C LEU A 98 -4.17 -4.53 7.28
N LYS A 99 -4.46 -5.28 8.35
CA LYS A 99 -4.76 -4.72 9.67
C LYS A 99 -3.52 -4.09 10.29
N ASP A 100 -2.36 -4.69 10.12
CA ASP A 100 -1.10 -4.11 10.59
C ASP A 100 -0.81 -2.79 9.88
N LEU A 101 -0.99 -2.72 8.55
CA LEU A 101 -0.90 -1.46 7.81
C LEU A 101 -1.93 -0.43 8.30
N PHE A 102 -3.17 -0.84 8.60
CA PHE A 102 -4.20 0.05 9.12
C PHE A 102 -3.81 0.64 10.48
N VAL A 103 -3.24 -0.17 11.37
CA VAL A 103 -2.74 0.27 12.67
C VAL A 103 -1.58 1.23 12.48
N GLN A 104 -0.58 0.86 11.67
CA GLN A 104 0.60 1.67 11.37
C GLN A 104 0.23 3.10 10.98
N ILE A 105 -0.73 3.29 10.07
CA ILE A 105 -1.08 4.63 9.57
C ILE A 105 -1.98 5.46 10.51
N ASN A 106 -2.57 4.85 11.53
CA ASN A 106 -3.57 5.48 12.40
C ASN A 106 -3.15 5.59 13.87
N ILE A 107 -2.16 4.81 14.33
CA ILE A 107 -1.85 4.70 15.76
C ILE A 107 -1.40 6.05 16.36
N ASP A 108 -0.56 6.80 15.65
CA ASP A 108 -0.11 8.12 16.10
C ASP A 108 -1.28 9.10 16.24
N LYS A 109 -2.20 9.10 15.26
CA LYS A 109 -3.41 9.93 15.30
C LYS A 109 -4.33 9.52 16.45
N TYR A 110 -4.46 8.22 16.72
CA TYR A 110 -5.28 7.69 17.79
C TYR A 110 -4.80 8.13 19.17
N PHE A 111 -3.49 8.11 19.39
CA PHE A 111 -2.86 8.52 20.65
C PHE A 111 -2.80 10.04 20.80
N ALA A 112 -2.48 10.78 19.74
CA ALA A 112 -2.48 12.24 19.75
C ALA A 112 -3.85 12.81 20.17
N ARG A 113 -4.96 12.24 19.70
CA ARG A 113 -6.33 12.63 20.10
C ARG A 113 -6.63 12.40 21.58
N ARG A 114 -5.84 11.57 22.27
CA ARG A 114 -5.97 11.25 23.70
C ARG A 114 -4.92 11.95 24.56
N GLY A 115 -4.06 12.78 23.97
CA GLY A 115 -2.95 13.41 24.67
C GLY A 115 -1.90 12.42 25.16
N ILE A 116 -1.81 11.25 24.52
CA ILE A 116 -0.81 10.23 24.83
C ILE A 116 0.31 10.39 23.80
N GLU A 117 1.54 10.56 24.27
CA GLU A 117 2.72 10.42 23.41
C GLU A 117 3.00 8.94 23.21
N PHE A 118 2.90 8.50 21.97
CA PHE A 118 3.26 7.14 21.58
C PHE A 118 4.49 7.19 20.69
N ASP A 119 5.51 6.42 21.07
CA ASP A 119 6.72 6.26 20.29
C ASP A 119 6.52 5.10 19.31
N SER A 120 6.12 5.44 18.08
CA SER A 120 5.88 4.45 17.02
C SER A 120 7.13 3.70 16.59
N ALA A 121 8.34 4.17 16.96
CA ALA A 121 9.58 3.43 16.75
C ALA A 121 9.66 2.14 17.58
N LYS A 122 8.80 1.94 18.59
CA LYS A 122 8.76 0.73 19.42
C LYS A 122 7.97 -0.44 18.80
N LEU A 123 7.35 -0.24 17.64
CA LEU A 123 6.61 -1.28 16.92
C LEU A 123 7.48 -2.09 15.95
N TYR A 124 8.70 -1.64 15.67
CA TYR A 124 9.64 -2.20 14.70
C TYR A 124 10.96 -2.56 15.38
#